data_AF-A0AAW1WGW2-F1
#
_entry.id   AF-A0AAW1WGW2-F1
#
_cell.length_a   1.000
_cell.length_b   1.000
_cell.length_c   1.000
_cell.angle_alpha   90.00
_cell.angle_beta   90.00
_cell.angle_gamma   90.00
#
_symmetry.space_group_name_H-M   'P 1'
#
loop_
_entity.id
_entity.type
_entity.pdbx_description
1 polymer ?
#
loop_
_entity_poly.entity_id
_entity_poly.type
_entity_poly.pdbx_seq_one_letter_code
_entity_poly.pdbx_strand_id
1 'polypeptide(L)'
;MGQGQEVYKTKTEDARVEILERGEIFFFYRPKVDKEEAHSPDDVQRLYIVLRPESGERPIEVKQDPDSGKEGAKKKGSDSGDDKGSSGSGSEGGHGKQQVNIEKQPLLRFIVMGRKSLPDPSKKGTPFWGFVELVTTNIDDVKSSIQGEEYDTKTKGQRHTSAARALGEGIYRILRHKEGKKKPHTHLIYKLEFPPEDENNEPQESLNIKHEGSFHIQIKNPAQHGSSTSQFRGLQMKRQAVFPAHLQGQFGKLRFHPADPPDFLNYEGCEFLFISASDNIEEELGLELQTEVVEADESCSDLIKTFGETASTSPLLKGTWV
;
A
#
# COMPACT_ATOMS: atom_id res chain seq x y z
N MET A 1 3.32 9.73 -14.93
CA MET A 1 2.46 9.96 -16.11
C MET A 1 1.78 11.31 -15.93
N GLY A 2 0.63 11.56 -16.56
CA GLY A 2 -0.26 12.64 -16.12
C GLY A 2 -0.84 12.34 -14.74
N GLN A 3 -1.26 13.36 -13.99
CA GLN A 3 -1.87 13.13 -12.66
C GLN A 3 -3.30 12.59 -12.75
N GLY A 4 -3.88 12.62 -13.96
CA GLY A 4 -5.30 12.38 -14.18
C GLY A 4 -6.16 13.50 -13.59
N GLN A 5 -7.45 13.47 -13.90
CA GLN A 5 -8.40 14.48 -13.45
C GLN A 5 -9.62 13.84 -12.79
N GLU A 6 -10.20 14.58 -11.85
CA GLU A 6 -11.49 14.22 -11.27
C GLU A 6 -12.60 15.07 -11.90
N VAL A 7 -13.58 14.41 -12.53
CA VAL A 7 -14.76 15.08 -13.07
C VAL A 7 -15.94 14.82 -12.15
N TYR A 8 -16.40 15.87 -11.47
CA TYR A 8 -17.58 15.79 -10.61
C TYR A 8 -18.84 15.77 -11.48
N LYS A 9 -19.58 14.66 -11.41
CA LYS A 9 -20.89 14.55 -12.04
C LYS A 9 -21.94 15.09 -11.08
N THR A 10 -23.07 15.52 -11.65
CA THR A 10 -24.18 16.10 -10.88
C THR A 10 -24.62 15.14 -9.78
N LYS A 11 -24.25 15.45 -8.54
CA LYS A 11 -24.53 14.61 -7.37
C LYS A 11 -25.68 15.18 -6.56
N THR A 12 -26.39 14.28 -5.87
CA THR A 12 -27.45 14.57 -4.90
C THR A 12 -26.96 15.60 -3.87
N GLU A 13 -27.77 16.61 -3.54
CA GLU A 13 -27.40 17.80 -2.73
C GLU A 13 -26.74 17.51 -1.36
N ASP A 14 -26.77 16.26 -0.87
CA ASP A 14 -26.35 15.84 0.47
C ASP A 14 -25.01 15.08 0.57
N ALA A 15 -24.33 14.78 -0.55
CA ALA A 15 -23.05 14.05 -0.54
C ALA A 15 -21.84 14.98 -0.76
N ARG A 16 -20.88 14.94 0.16
CA ARG A 16 -19.64 15.73 0.10
C ARG A 16 -18.43 14.82 -0.09
N VAL A 17 -17.63 15.12 -1.12
CA VAL A 17 -16.37 14.46 -1.45
C VAL A 17 -15.25 15.49 -1.33
N GLU A 18 -14.17 15.13 -0.64
CA GLU A 18 -12.99 15.97 -0.45
C GLU A 18 -11.74 15.11 -0.69
N ILE A 19 -10.94 15.46 -1.70
CA ILE A 19 -9.71 14.73 -2.03
C ILE A 19 -8.62 15.12 -1.02
N LEU A 20 -8.11 14.11 -0.31
CA LEU A 20 -7.04 14.27 0.68
C LEU A 20 -5.66 14.02 0.05
N GLU A 21 -5.58 13.10 -0.92
CA GLU A 21 -4.33 12.71 -1.59
C GLU A 21 -4.59 12.24 -3.03
N ARG A 22 -3.65 12.53 -3.93
CA ARG A 22 -3.57 12.04 -5.31
C ARG A 22 -2.22 11.37 -5.53
N GLY A 23 -2.20 10.35 -6.38
CA GLY A 23 -0.94 9.78 -6.84
C GLY A 23 -1.12 8.59 -7.76
N GLU A 24 -0.02 7.87 -7.97
CA GLU A 24 0.05 6.66 -8.78
C GLU A 24 -0.03 5.40 -7.91
N ILE A 25 -0.68 4.37 -8.42
CA ILE A 25 -0.83 3.07 -7.78
C ILE A 25 -0.31 1.97 -8.71
N PHE A 26 0.51 1.09 -8.15
CA PHE A 26 1.06 -0.05 -8.86
C PHE A 26 0.71 -1.34 -8.12
N PHE A 27 0.25 -2.34 -8.85
CA PHE A 27 -0.07 -3.66 -8.34
C PHE A 27 0.99 -4.66 -8.78
N PHE A 28 1.42 -5.51 -7.85
CA PHE A 28 2.34 -6.61 -8.14
C PHE A 28 1.86 -7.88 -7.47
N TYR A 29 2.09 -9.03 -8.10
CA TYR A 29 1.97 -10.33 -7.43
C TYR A 29 3.33 -11.03 -7.39
N ARG A 30 3.53 -11.90 -6.39
CA ARG A 30 4.69 -12.79 -6.34
C ARG A 30 4.26 -14.23 -6.47
N PRO A 31 4.88 -15.05 -7.36
CA PRO A 31 4.65 -16.48 -7.41
C PRO A 31 5.00 -17.20 -6.10
N LYS A 32 4.48 -18.41 -5.91
CA LYS A 32 4.83 -19.30 -4.79
C LYS A 32 6.33 -19.61 -4.77
N VAL A 33 6.82 -19.93 -3.57
CA VAL A 33 8.19 -20.41 -3.37
C VAL A 33 8.45 -21.62 -4.28
N ASP A 34 9.62 -21.63 -4.92
CA ASP A 34 10.05 -22.62 -5.90
C ASP A 34 9.18 -22.70 -7.17
N LYS A 35 8.44 -21.62 -7.49
CA LYS A 35 7.76 -21.44 -8.79
C LYS A 35 8.28 -20.19 -9.49
N GLU A 36 8.79 -20.36 -10.71
CA GLU A 36 9.23 -19.24 -11.55
C GLU A 36 8.07 -18.39 -12.09
N GLU A 37 6.95 -19.06 -12.33
CA GLU A 37 5.80 -18.55 -13.07
C GLU A 37 4.50 -18.89 -12.35
N ALA A 38 3.45 -18.13 -12.64
CA ALA A 38 2.15 -18.30 -12.00
C ALA A 38 1.09 -18.30 -13.10
N HIS A 39 0.39 -19.42 -13.23
CA HIS A 39 -0.62 -19.60 -14.28
C HIS A 39 -2.05 -19.57 -13.72
N SER A 40 -2.21 -19.23 -12.44
CA SER A 40 -3.50 -19.12 -11.75
C SER A 40 -3.36 -18.40 -10.41
N PRO A 41 -4.47 -17.96 -9.78
CA PRO A 41 -4.45 -17.39 -8.43
C PRO A 41 -3.87 -18.32 -7.36
N ASP A 42 -3.97 -19.63 -7.56
CA ASP A 42 -3.42 -20.61 -6.64
C ASP A 42 -1.89 -20.55 -6.62
N ASP A 43 -1.26 -20.10 -7.70
CA ASP A 43 0.19 -20.00 -7.82
C ASP A 43 0.76 -18.69 -7.28
N VAL A 44 -0.10 -17.75 -6.92
CA VAL A 44 0.30 -16.51 -6.25
C VAL A 44 0.62 -16.80 -4.79
N GLN A 45 1.70 -16.24 -4.28
CA GLN A 45 2.05 -16.22 -2.86
C GLN A 45 1.47 -15.00 -2.16
N ARG A 46 1.67 -13.82 -2.74
CA ARG A 46 1.36 -12.51 -2.16
C ARG A 46 0.97 -11.51 -3.25
N LEU A 47 0.10 -10.59 -2.87
CA LEU A 47 -0.26 -9.40 -3.63
C LEU A 47 0.34 -8.18 -2.90
N TYR A 48 0.93 -7.28 -3.68
CA TYR A 48 1.52 -6.04 -3.22
C TYR A 48 0.88 -4.85 -3.91
N ILE A 49 0.88 -3.72 -3.21
CA ILE A 49 0.49 -2.42 -3.73
C ILE A 49 1.64 -1.46 -3.46
N VAL A 50 2.03 -0.64 -4.44
CA VAL A 50 2.89 0.52 -4.22
C VAL A 50 2.04 1.76 -4.46
N LEU A 51 1.97 2.64 -3.47
CA LEU A 51 1.40 3.98 -3.64
C LEU A 51 2.53 4.98 -3.74
N ARG A 52 2.42 5.88 -4.72
CA ARG A 52 3.31 7.03 -4.91
C ARG A 52 2.48 8.30 -4.82
N PRO A 53 2.38 8.94 -3.65
CA PRO A 53 1.72 10.24 -3.51
C PRO A 53 2.42 11.30 -4.38
N GLU A 54 1.64 12.08 -5.11
CA GLU A 54 2.13 13.16 -5.97
C GLU A 54 1.61 14.53 -5.53
N SER A 55 0.42 14.57 -4.93
CA SER A 55 -0.12 15.78 -4.31
C SER A 55 -1.11 15.43 -3.20
N GLY A 56 -1.33 16.37 -2.29
CA GLY A 56 -2.32 16.25 -1.22
C GLY A 56 -2.73 17.62 -0.73
N GLU A 57 -3.30 17.71 0.47
CA GLU A 57 -3.58 19.00 1.12
C GLU A 57 -2.34 19.88 1.28
N ARG A 58 -1.16 19.25 1.37
CA ARG A 58 0.14 19.90 1.56
C ARG A 58 1.17 19.28 0.61
N PRO A 59 2.12 20.07 0.06
CA PRO A 59 3.21 19.53 -0.76
C PRO A 59 4.32 18.85 0.06
N ILE A 60 4.32 19.06 1.39
CA ILE A 60 5.30 18.46 2.31
C ILE A 60 4.59 17.43 3.18
N GLU A 61 4.98 16.18 2.96
CA GLU A 61 4.57 15.02 3.75
C GLU A 61 5.57 14.76 4.88
N VAL A 62 5.07 14.15 5.96
CA VAL A 62 5.93 13.69 7.06
C VAL A 62 5.88 12.17 7.10
N LYS A 63 7.04 11.54 6.95
CA LYS A 63 7.19 10.09 7.09
C LYS A 63 8.03 9.71 8.30
N GLN A 64 7.92 8.44 8.68
CA GLN A 64 8.83 7.82 9.63
C GLN A 64 10.29 7.99 9.18
N ASP A 65 11.16 8.36 10.10
CA ASP A 65 12.60 8.40 9.85
C ASP A 65 13.15 6.98 9.59
N PRO A 66 14.04 6.79 8.59
CA PRO A 66 14.58 5.47 8.26
C PRO A 66 15.30 4.76 9.42
N ASP A 67 15.81 5.49 10.40
CA ASP A 67 16.49 4.94 11.57
C ASP A 67 15.55 4.73 12.78
N SER A 68 14.31 5.19 12.68
CA SER A 68 13.29 5.05 13.72
C SER A 68 13.01 3.57 14.01
N GLY A 69 13.17 3.14 15.27
CA GLY A 69 12.98 1.74 15.70
C GLY A 69 14.21 0.84 15.50
N LYS A 70 15.32 1.35 14.93
CA LYS A 70 16.61 0.64 14.77
C LYS A 70 17.62 0.91 15.89
N GLU A 71 17.21 1.59 16.96
CA GLU A 71 18.09 2.00 18.08
C GLU A 71 18.76 0.83 18.82
N GLY A 72 18.27 -0.41 18.65
CA GLY A 72 18.93 -1.63 19.13
C GLY A 72 19.94 -2.27 18.17
N ALA A 73 20.11 -1.77 16.94
CA ALA A 73 20.88 -2.42 15.88
C ALA A 73 22.35 -1.96 15.78
N LYS A 74 22.81 -1.00 16.59
CA LYS A 74 24.24 -0.64 16.68
C LYS A 74 24.84 -0.98 18.05
N LYS A 75 25.39 -2.19 18.16
CA LYS A 75 26.65 -2.49 18.87
C LYS A 75 27.09 -3.94 18.58
N LYS A 76 27.61 -4.17 17.38
CA LYS A 76 28.61 -5.22 17.13
C LYS A 76 29.83 -4.54 16.54
N GLY A 77 30.83 -4.26 17.38
CA GLY A 77 32.11 -3.72 16.94
C GLY A 77 32.76 -2.70 17.86
N SER A 78 33.03 -3.06 19.11
CA SER A 78 34.29 -2.77 19.83
C SER A 78 34.08 -3.12 21.30
N ASP A 79 34.73 -4.20 21.68
CA ASP A 79 34.91 -4.64 23.06
C ASP A 79 36.07 -3.84 23.65
N SER A 80 35.85 -3.16 24.79
CA SER A 80 36.83 -2.85 25.83
C SER A 80 36.22 -1.96 26.93
N GLY A 81 36.10 -2.52 28.14
CA GLY A 81 36.36 -1.78 29.39
C GLY A 81 35.18 -1.17 30.14
N ASP A 82 34.83 -1.81 31.25
CA ASP A 82 34.28 -1.28 32.52
C ASP A 82 33.87 0.20 32.59
N ASP A 83 32.61 0.50 32.94
CA ASP A 83 32.30 1.27 34.16
C ASP A 83 30.80 1.22 34.54
N LYS A 84 30.56 1.44 35.83
CA LYS A 84 29.33 1.34 36.61
C LYS A 84 28.22 2.33 36.22
N GLY A 85 26.98 1.86 36.39
CA GLY A 85 25.88 2.58 37.05
C GLY A 85 25.52 3.98 36.55
N SER A 86 24.48 4.07 35.72
CA SER A 86 23.60 5.23 35.72
C SER A 86 22.16 4.81 35.43
N SER A 87 21.31 5.04 36.42
CA SER A 87 19.86 5.09 36.28
C SER A 87 19.48 6.29 35.41
N GLY A 88 18.86 6.05 34.25
CA GLY A 88 18.37 7.14 33.41
C GLY A 88 17.52 6.66 32.24
N SER A 89 16.27 7.14 32.22
CA SER A 89 15.29 7.18 31.13
C SER A 89 14.89 5.88 30.43
N GLY A 90 13.60 5.55 30.52
CA GLY A 90 12.96 4.55 29.68
C GLY A 90 13.28 4.81 28.20
N SER A 91 13.57 3.73 27.50
CA SER A 91 13.76 3.71 26.05
C SER A 91 12.44 4.10 25.38
N GLU A 92 12.33 5.39 25.07
CA GLU A 92 11.32 5.95 24.18
C GLU A 92 11.69 5.56 22.74
N GLY A 93 11.08 4.49 22.24
CA GLY A 93 11.33 4.00 20.89
C GLY A 93 10.59 4.83 19.83
N GLY A 94 11.31 5.23 18.77
CA GLY A 94 10.73 5.53 17.46
C GLY A 94 10.26 6.98 17.24
N HIS A 95 11.14 7.97 17.42
CA HIS A 95 10.77 9.40 17.38
C HIS A 95 11.19 10.16 16.12
N GLY A 96 11.84 9.51 15.16
CA GLY A 96 12.33 10.22 13.98
C GLY A 96 11.19 10.54 13.01
N LYS A 97 11.17 11.80 12.54
CA LYS A 97 10.30 12.28 11.46
C LYS A 97 11.17 12.86 10.36
N GLN A 98 10.84 12.53 9.12
CA GLN A 98 11.47 13.13 7.95
C GLN A 98 10.41 13.87 7.15
N GLN A 99 10.68 15.13 6.82
CA GLN A 99 9.88 15.89 5.87
C GLN A 99 10.29 15.53 4.45
N VAL A 100 9.30 15.31 3.59
CA VAL A 100 9.47 14.95 2.19
C VAL A 100 8.63 15.89 1.35
N ASN A 101 9.25 16.65 0.46
CA ASN A 101 8.50 17.40 -0.55
C ASN A 101 8.22 16.47 -1.72
N ILE A 102 6.96 16.03 -1.86
CA ILE A 102 6.54 15.01 -2.84
C ILE A 102 6.52 15.53 -4.28
N GLU A 103 6.54 16.85 -4.48
CA GLU A 103 6.69 17.47 -5.80
C GLU A 103 8.15 17.42 -6.30
N LYS A 104 9.11 17.21 -5.40
CA LYS A 104 10.55 17.24 -5.72
C LYS A 104 11.21 15.87 -5.71
N GLN A 105 10.70 14.94 -4.92
CA GLN A 105 11.25 13.59 -4.80
C GLN A 105 10.11 12.61 -4.50
N PRO A 106 10.23 11.34 -4.93
CA PRO A 106 9.18 10.37 -4.69
C PRO A 106 9.05 10.06 -3.20
N LEU A 107 7.81 9.80 -2.78
CA LEU A 107 7.48 9.07 -1.57
C LEU A 107 6.81 7.77 -2.02
N LEU A 108 7.26 6.64 -1.50
CA LEU A 108 6.75 5.32 -1.87
C LEU A 108 6.27 4.61 -0.62
N ARG A 109 5.04 4.10 -0.67
CA ARG A 109 4.46 3.22 0.36
C ARG A 109 4.31 1.83 -0.23
N PHE A 110 5.17 0.90 0.19
CA PHE A 110 5.08 -0.50 -0.23
C PHE A 110 4.17 -1.26 0.74
N ILE A 111 3.07 -1.77 0.23
CA ILE A 111 1.98 -2.39 0.97
C ILE A 111 1.92 -3.88 0.64
N VAL A 112 1.72 -4.69 1.67
CA VAL A 112 1.48 -6.13 1.55
C VAL A 112 0.04 -6.43 1.92
N MET A 113 -0.69 -7.06 0.99
CA MET A 113 -2.06 -7.51 1.25
C MET A 113 -2.07 -8.88 1.94
N GLY A 114 -2.93 -9.05 2.94
CA GLY A 114 -3.08 -10.30 3.68
C GLY A 114 -3.78 -11.41 2.88
N ARG A 115 -4.46 -11.04 1.79
CA ARG A 115 -5.04 -11.96 0.80
C ARG A 115 -4.38 -11.71 -0.56
N LYS A 116 -4.50 -12.70 -1.45
CA LYS A 116 -3.88 -12.67 -2.79
C LYS A 116 -4.74 -11.92 -3.82
N SER A 117 -5.92 -11.46 -3.43
CA SER A 117 -6.86 -10.73 -4.28
C SER A 117 -7.40 -9.52 -3.50
N LEU A 118 -8.00 -8.56 -4.21
CA LEU A 118 -8.72 -7.45 -3.59
C LEU A 118 -10.18 -7.82 -3.23
N PRO A 119 -10.82 -7.10 -2.28
CA PRO A 119 -12.22 -7.30 -1.93
C PRO A 119 -13.17 -7.13 -3.12
N ASP A 120 -14.13 -8.05 -3.28
CA ASP A 120 -15.12 -8.04 -4.37
C ASP A 120 -16.44 -7.43 -3.90
N PRO A 121 -16.93 -6.33 -4.53
CA PRO A 121 -18.15 -5.65 -4.11
C PRO A 121 -19.41 -6.50 -4.31
N SER A 122 -19.39 -7.46 -5.24
CA SER A 122 -20.50 -8.40 -5.47
C SER A 122 -20.64 -9.44 -4.35
N LYS A 123 -19.59 -9.62 -3.54
CA LYS A 123 -19.54 -10.63 -2.48
C LYS A 123 -19.63 -9.98 -1.10
N LYS A 124 -20.65 -10.35 -0.32
CA LYS A 124 -20.69 -10.04 1.11
C LYS A 124 -19.54 -10.79 1.80
N GLY A 125 -18.55 -10.06 2.29
CA GLY A 125 -17.34 -10.64 2.87
C GLY A 125 -16.79 -9.85 4.04
N THR A 126 -15.87 -10.49 4.78
CA THR A 126 -15.08 -9.80 5.79
C THR A 126 -14.09 -8.84 5.14
N PRO A 127 -13.76 -7.70 5.77
CA PRO A 127 -12.72 -6.80 5.29
C PRO A 127 -11.40 -7.52 5.04
N PHE A 128 -10.66 -7.10 4.01
CA PHE A 128 -9.33 -7.63 3.75
C PHE A 128 -8.32 -6.77 4.47
N TRP A 129 -7.48 -7.43 5.24
CA TRP A 129 -6.41 -6.77 5.97
C TRP A 129 -5.18 -6.58 5.08
N GLY A 130 -4.45 -5.49 5.30
CA GLY A 130 -3.15 -5.21 4.70
C GLY A 130 -2.30 -4.37 5.65
N PHE A 131 -1.03 -4.16 5.28
CA PHE A 131 -0.15 -3.30 6.06
C PHE A 131 0.93 -2.66 5.20
N VAL A 132 1.46 -1.53 5.67
CA VAL A 132 2.62 -0.85 5.08
C VAL A 132 3.89 -1.56 5.53
N GLU A 133 4.62 -2.21 4.62
CA GLU A 133 5.90 -2.87 4.93
C GLU A 133 7.06 -1.87 4.93
N LEU A 134 7.06 -0.91 4.00
CA LEU A 134 8.16 0.05 3.81
C LEU A 134 7.62 1.42 3.38
N VAL A 135 8.23 2.49 3.93
CA VAL A 135 8.00 3.88 3.49
C VAL A 135 9.32 4.56 3.19
N THR A 136 9.57 4.86 1.91
CA THR A 136 10.89 5.32 1.45
C THR A 136 10.79 6.42 0.40
N THR A 137 11.88 7.17 0.22
CA THR A 137 12.08 8.07 -0.92
C THR A 137 13.05 7.48 -1.96
N ASN A 138 13.58 6.28 -1.71
CA ASN A 138 14.49 5.58 -2.59
C ASN A 138 13.78 4.42 -3.28
N ILE A 139 13.69 4.47 -4.61
CA ILE A 139 13.07 3.44 -5.45
C ILE A 139 13.78 2.08 -5.27
N ASP A 140 15.09 2.08 -5.06
CA ASP A 140 15.87 0.84 -4.97
C ASP A 140 15.50 -0.02 -3.74
N ASP A 141 14.98 0.59 -2.68
CA ASP A 141 14.50 -0.16 -1.51
C ASP A 141 13.23 -0.97 -1.87
N VAL A 142 12.36 -0.41 -2.73
CA VAL A 142 11.18 -1.11 -3.25
C VAL A 142 11.59 -2.18 -4.25
N LYS A 143 12.53 -1.88 -5.18
CA LYS A 143 13.12 -2.88 -6.09
C LYS A 143 13.67 -4.09 -5.32
N SER A 144 14.40 -3.82 -4.23
CA SER A 144 14.94 -4.85 -3.35
C SER A 144 13.87 -5.70 -2.66
N SER A 145 12.68 -5.12 -2.43
CA SER A 145 11.54 -5.83 -1.81
C SER A 145 10.77 -6.71 -2.81
N ILE A 146 10.82 -6.37 -4.11
CA ILE A 146 10.12 -7.11 -5.17
C ILE A 146 11.04 -8.07 -5.94
N GLN A 147 12.36 -7.94 -5.85
CA GLN A 147 13.29 -8.88 -6.48
C GLN A 147 13.19 -10.31 -5.92
N GLY A 148 13.68 -11.27 -6.69
CA GLY A 148 13.81 -12.65 -6.25
C GLY A 148 15.00 -12.83 -5.31
N GLU A 149 14.94 -13.85 -4.47
CA GLU A 149 16.05 -14.24 -3.60
C GLU A 149 16.15 -15.76 -3.47
N GLU A 150 17.37 -16.25 -3.27
CA GLU A 150 17.65 -17.61 -2.86
C GLU A 150 18.06 -17.65 -1.39
N TYR A 151 17.57 -18.63 -0.65
CA TYR A 151 17.89 -18.76 0.77
C TYR A 151 17.85 -20.22 1.23
N ASP A 152 18.68 -20.55 2.21
CA ASP A 152 18.71 -21.88 2.81
C ASP A 152 17.73 -22.01 3.96
N THR A 153 16.97 -23.10 3.96
CA THR A 153 16.13 -23.50 5.08
C THR A 153 16.75 -24.66 5.84
N LYS A 154 16.68 -24.59 7.16
CA LYS A 154 17.22 -25.64 8.06
C LYS A 154 16.61 -27.03 7.83
N THR A 155 15.40 -27.10 7.27
CA THR A 155 14.62 -28.33 7.16
C THR A 155 14.43 -28.83 5.74
N LYS A 156 14.56 -27.95 4.72
CA LYS A 156 14.25 -28.29 3.33
C LYS A 156 15.36 -27.89 2.34
N GLY A 157 16.52 -27.46 2.83
CA GLY A 157 17.64 -27.03 1.97
C GLY A 157 17.39 -25.68 1.29
N GLN A 158 18.06 -25.45 0.17
CA GLN A 158 17.97 -24.23 -0.64
C GLN A 158 16.55 -24.05 -1.18
N ARG A 159 16.04 -22.83 -1.06
CA ARG A 159 14.72 -22.40 -1.55
C ARG A 159 14.92 -21.18 -2.42
N HIS A 160 14.04 -21.02 -3.39
CA HIS A 160 14.02 -19.85 -4.24
C HIS A 160 12.67 -19.15 -4.15
N THR A 161 12.69 -17.83 -4.06
CA THR A 161 11.52 -16.99 -4.28
C THR A 161 11.76 -16.14 -5.51
N SER A 162 10.95 -16.33 -6.53
CA SER A 162 11.04 -15.57 -7.76
C SER A 162 10.62 -14.11 -7.53
N ALA A 163 11.08 -13.22 -8.41
CA ALA A 163 10.73 -11.82 -8.37
C ALA A 163 9.21 -11.62 -8.52
N ALA A 164 8.70 -10.50 -8.03
CA ALA A 164 7.33 -10.10 -8.28
C ALA A 164 7.11 -9.82 -9.78
N ARG A 165 5.84 -9.81 -10.19
CA ARG A 165 5.36 -9.51 -11.53
C ARG A 165 4.46 -8.30 -11.45
N ALA A 166 4.68 -7.35 -12.36
CA ALA A 166 3.81 -6.20 -12.51
C ALA A 166 2.42 -6.66 -12.98
N LEU A 167 1.37 -6.15 -12.37
CA LEU A 167 -0.01 -6.61 -12.57
C LEU A 167 -0.96 -5.48 -12.96
N GLY A 168 -0.68 -4.26 -12.53
CA GLY A 168 -1.52 -3.12 -12.89
C GLY A 168 -0.84 -1.83 -12.53
N GLU A 169 -1.15 -0.79 -13.27
CA GLU A 169 -0.68 0.57 -13.04
C GLU A 169 -1.84 1.52 -13.30
N GLY A 170 -1.92 2.58 -12.51
CA GLY A 170 -2.84 3.68 -12.78
C GLY A 170 -2.77 4.75 -11.71
N ILE A 171 -3.85 5.50 -11.58
CA ILE A 171 -3.97 6.60 -10.63
C ILE A 171 -4.90 6.23 -9.48
N TYR A 172 -4.62 6.78 -8.30
CA TYR A 172 -5.48 6.64 -7.13
C TYR A 172 -5.82 7.98 -6.50
N ARG A 173 -6.89 7.98 -5.69
CA ARG A 173 -7.24 9.05 -4.76
C ARG A 173 -7.52 8.49 -3.40
N ILE A 174 -7.05 9.19 -2.36
CA ILE A 174 -7.59 9.05 -1.01
C ILE A 174 -8.52 10.23 -0.78
N LEU A 175 -9.77 9.96 -0.44
CA LEU A 175 -10.78 11.00 -0.26
C LEU A 175 -11.65 10.76 0.96
N ARG A 176 -12.09 11.86 1.57
CA ARG A 176 -13.12 11.87 2.61
C ARG A 176 -14.48 11.95 1.92
N HIS A 177 -15.36 11.03 2.27
CA HIS A 177 -16.75 11.03 1.82
C HIS A 177 -17.69 11.13 3.01
N LYS A 178 -18.70 12.01 2.88
CA LYS A 178 -19.77 12.16 3.86
C LYS A 178 -21.11 12.27 3.15
N GLU A 179 -22.00 11.36 3.51
CA GLU A 179 -23.35 11.30 2.97
C GLU A 179 -24.37 11.68 4.06
N GLY A 180 -25.04 12.83 3.88
CA GLY A 180 -26.03 13.34 4.82
C GLY A 180 -25.54 13.42 6.27
N LYS A 181 -26.23 12.72 7.17
CA LYS A 181 -25.91 12.69 8.62
C LYS A 181 -24.98 11.53 9.03
N LYS A 182 -24.53 10.69 8.10
CA LYS A 182 -23.61 9.58 8.40
C LYS A 182 -22.25 10.13 8.85
N LYS A 183 -21.50 9.29 9.57
CA LYS A 183 -20.10 9.61 9.90
C LYS A 183 -19.27 9.66 8.61
N PRO A 184 -18.30 10.59 8.52
CA PRO A 184 -17.38 10.59 7.40
C PRO A 184 -16.57 9.30 7.38
N HIS A 185 -16.24 8.84 6.18
CA HIS A 185 -15.39 7.68 5.93
C HIS A 185 -14.41 8.02 4.81
N THR A 186 -13.32 7.27 4.75
CA THR A 186 -12.25 7.53 3.78
C THR A 186 -12.25 6.42 2.74
N HIS A 187 -12.25 6.79 1.47
CA HIS A 187 -12.05 5.87 0.37
C HIS A 187 -10.59 5.91 -0.10
N LEU A 188 -10.06 4.76 -0.49
CA LEU A 188 -9.05 4.67 -1.53
C LEU A 188 -9.78 4.22 -2.79
N ILE A 189 -9.77 5.07 -3.81
CA ILE A 189 -10.29 4.76 -5.14
C ILE A 189 -9.15 4.72 -6.14
N TYR A 190 -9.27 3.92 -7.19
CA TYR A 190 -8.29 3.89 -8.27
C TYR A 190 -8.93 3.64 -9.63
N LYS A 191 -8.20 4.01 -10.68
CA LYS A 191 -8.46 3.64 -12.07
C LYS A 191 -7.16 3.20 -12.72
N LEU A 192 -7.14 2.04 -13.35
CA LEU A 192 -5.98 1.53 -14.06
C LEU A 192 -5.81 2.27 -15.39
N GLU A 193 -4.56 2.39 -15.80
CA GLU A 193 -4.11 2.78 -17.14
C GLU A 193 -3.51 1.58 -17.87
N PHE A 194 -2.91 0.65 -17.11
CA PHE A 194 -2.40 -0.63 -17.62
C PHE A 194 -2.84 -1.82 -16.76
N PRO A 195 -3.08 -2.99 -17.38
CA PRO A 195 -3.28 -3.16 -18.83
C PRO A 195 -4.49 -2.35 -19.34
N PRO A 196 -4.52 -1.96 -20.63
CA PRO A 196 -5.69 -1.36 -21.24
C PRO A 196 -6.90 -2.30 -21.22
N GLU A 197 -8.09 -1.70 -21.32
CA GLU A 197 -9.37 -2.40 -21.11
C GLU A 197 -9.68 -3.48 -22.17
N ASP A 198 -9.00 -3.48 -23.31
CA ASP A 198 -9.16 -4.39 -24.44
C ASP A 198 -8.20 -5.59 -24.44
N GLU A 199 -7.29 -5.69 -23.48
CA GLU A 199 -6.42 -6.84 -23.32
C GLU A 199 -7.13 -8.02 -22.64
N ASN A 200 -6.68 -9.26 -22.91
CA ASN A 200 -7.06 -10.40 -22.08
C ASN A 200 -6.63 -10.03 -20.66
N ASN A 201 -7.52 -9.93 -19.67
CA ASN A 201 -7.22 -9.38 -18.33
C ASN A 201 -7.27 -10.47 -17.24
N GLU A 202 -6.84 -11.69 -17.58
CA GLU A 202 -7.09 -12.88 -16.75
C GLU A 202 -6.45 -12.79 -15.34
N PRO A 203 -5.17 -12.40 -15.15
CA PRO A 203 -4.58 -12.18 -13.84
C PRO A 203 -5.30 -11.09 -13.04
N GLN A 204 -5.68 -9.99 -13.68
CA GLN A 204 -6.38 -8.87 -13.05
C GLN A 204 -7.75 -9.31 -12.55
N GLU A 205 -8.55 -9.95 -13.41
CA GLU A 205 -9.88 -10.46 -13.07
C GLU A 205 -9.83 -11.51 -11.97
N SER A 206 -8.91 -12.46 -12.07
CA SER A 206 -8.81 -13.58 -11.13
C SER A 206 -8.26 -13.18 -9.75
N LEU A 207 -7.49 -12.09 -9.69
CA LEU A 207 -7.06 -11.43 -8.44
C LEU A 207 -7.99 -10.27 -8.03
N ASN A 208 -9.10 -10.09 -8.75
CA ASN A 208 -10.12 -9.07 -8.51
C ASN A 208 -9.58 -7.63 -8.48
N ILE A 209 -8.62 -7.33 -9.34
CA ILE A 209 -8.13 -5.98 -9.61
C ILE A 209 -8.89 -5.49 -10.84
N LYS A 210 -10.07 -4.91 -10.59
CA LYS A 210 -10.89 -4.32 -11.65
C LYS A 210 -10.24 -3.05 -12.19
N HIS A 211 -10.66 -2.61 -13.37
CA HIS A 211 -10.13 -1.40 -14.01
C HIS A 211 -10.44 -0.15 -13.18
N GLU A 212 -11.57 -0.14 -12.48
CA GLU A 212 -11.87 0.84 -11.42
C GLU A 212 -12.21 0.11 -10.12
N GLY A 213 -11.90 0.73 -8.98
CA GLY A 213 -12.28 0.17 -7.69
C GLY A 213 -12.34 1.21 -6.57
N SER A 214 -13.25 0.99 -5.63
CA SER A 214 -13.48 1.82 -4.45
C SER A 214 -13.51 0.98 -3.18
N PHE A 215 -12.66 1.35 -2.23
CA PHE A 215 -12.57 0.69 -0.93
C PHE A 215 -12.63 1.70 0.20
N HIS A 216 -13.41 1.43 1.25
CA HIS A 216 -13.17 2.12 2.52
C HIS A 216 -11.86 1.63 3.11
N ILE A 217 -11.01 2.58 3.48
CA ILE A 217 -9.73 2.31 4.15
C ILE A 217 -9.83 2.72 5.63
N GLN A 218 -9.61 1.74 6.52
CA GLN A 218 -9.63 1.95 7.97
C GLN A 218 -8.32 1.51 8.59
N ILE A 219 -7.63 2.41 9.25
CA ILE A 219 -6.39 2.17 9.99
C ILE A 219 -6.73 1.50 11.31
N LYS A 220 -6.02 0.43 11.64
CA LYS A 220 -6.14 -0.27 12.92
C LYS A 220 -5.31 0.46 13.98
N ASN A 221 -5.91 0.66 15.16
CA ASN A 221 -5.23 1.26 16.30
C ASN A 221 -4.22 0.27 16.92
N PRO A 222 -2.90 0.53 16.87
CA PRO A 222 -1.90 -0.39 17.43
C PRO A 222 -2.05 -0.56 18.94
N ALA A 223 -2.55 0.46 19.66
CA ALA A 223 -2.70 0.43 21.11
C ALA A 223 -3.85 -0.47 21.62
N GLN A 224 -4.77 -0.87 20.75
CA GLN A 224 -5.92 -1.70 21.12
C GLN A 224 -5.58 -3.19 20.99
N HIS A 225 -4.76 -3.69 21.92
CA HIS A 225 -4.44 -5.11 22.05
C HIS A 225 -5.57 -5.87 22.74
N GLY A 226 -6.56 -6.36 21.98
CA GLY A 226 -7.61 -7.17 22.60
C GLY A 226 -8.83 -7.41 21.73
N SER A 227 -8.70 -8.36 20.79
CA SER A 227 -9.78 -9.21 20.25
C SER A 227 -9.42 -9.66 18.84
N SER A 228 -8.71 -10.80 18.76
CA SER A 228 -8.71 -11.72 17.61
C SER A 228 -8.08 -11.27 16.28
N THR A 229 -7.30 -12.19 15.70
CA THR A 229 -6.87 -12.28 14.30
C THR A 229 -5.90 -11.26 13.68
N SER A 230 -4.75 -10.95 14.32
CA SER A 230 -3.53 -10.81 13.50
C SER A 230 -3.03 -12.22 13.15
N GLN A 231 -3.82 -12.98 12.40
CA GLN A 231 -3.51 -14.37 12.00
C GLN A 231 -2.40 -14.45 10.96
N PHE A 232 -1.79 -13.33 10.57
CA PHE A 232 -0.55 -13.37 9.80
C PHE A 232 0.62 -13.71 10.74
N ARG A 233 1.09 -14.96 10.68
CA ARG A 233 2.34 -15.41 11.31
C ARG A 233 3.59 -14.63 10.86
N GLY A 234 3.48 -13.70 9.90
CA GLY A 234 4.60 -12.93 9.34
C GLY A 234 4.88 -11.58 9.99
N LEU A 235 3.89 -10.93 10.61
CA LEU A 235 4.18 -9.79 11.50
C LEU A 235 4.35 -10.34 12.90
N GLN A 236 5.58 -10.64 13.28
CA GLN A 236 5.91 -10.74 14.70
C GLN A 236 5.43 -9.44 15.37
N MET A 237 4.92 -9.52 16.60
CA MET A 237 4.41 -8.36 17.40
C MET A 237 5.36 -7.14 17.43
N LYS A 238 6.63 -7.32 17.02
CA LYS A 238 7.68 -6.30 16.90
C LYS A 238 7.57 -5.38 15.67
N ARG A 239 6.56 -5.53 14.81
CA ARG A 239 6.42 -4.76 13.55
C ARG A 239 5.13 -3.93 13.46
N GLN A 240 4.53 -3.54 14.59
CA GLN A 240 3.38 -2.62 14.54
C GLN A 240 3.86 -1.17 14.39
N ALA A 241 3.06 -0.34 13.71
CA ALA A 241 3.35 1.09 13.59
C ALA A 241 3.43 1.78 14.95
N VAL A 242 4.42 2.67 15.07
CA VAL A 242 4.54 3.61 16.18
C VAL A 242 4.15 4.99 15.66
N PHE A 243 2.90 5.39 15.91
CA PHE A 243 2.41 6.69 15.47
C PHE A 243 2.86 7.81 16.42
N PRO A 244 3.20 9.01 15.88
CA PRO A 244 3.42 10.18 16.72
C PRO A 244 2.14 10.56 17.47
N ALA A 245 2.29 11.21 18.63
CA ALA A 245 1.19 11.51 19.54
C ALA A 245 -0.05 12.16 18.88
N HIS A 246 0.15 13.07 17.93
CA HIS A 246 -0.95 13.73 17.23
C HIS A 246 -1.77 12.80 16.31
N LEU A 247 -1.16 11.76 15.71
CA LEU A 247 -1.87 10.73 14.94
C LEU A 247 -2.47 9.68 15.89
N GLN A 248 -1.69 9.22 16.87
CA GLN A 248 -2.16 8.26 17.86
C GLN A 248 -3.36 8.78 18.66
N GLY A 249 -3.41 10.09 18.94
CA GLY A 249 -4.51 10.75 19.64
C GLY A 249 -5.84 10.74 18.88
N GLN A 250 -5.81 10.69 17.54
CA GLN A 250 -7.04 10.72 16.72
C GLN A 250 -7.90 9.46 16.89
N PHE A 251 -7.28 8.32 17.17
CA PHE A 251 -8.03 7.09 17.45
C PHE A 251 -8.94 7.22 18.68
N GLY A 252 -8.57 8.03 19.67
CA GLY A 252 -9.23 8.07 20.97
C GLY A 252 -9.34 6.66 21.57
N LYS A 253 -10.56 6.17 21.80
CA LYS A 253 -10.85 4.82 22.31
C LYS A 253 -11.22 3.80 21.20
N LEU A 254 -11.21 4.22 19.94
CA LEU A 254 -11.64 3.39 18.83
C LEU A 254 -10.56 2.39 18.43
N ARG A 255 -10.99 1.21 17.96
CA ARG A 255 -10.11 0.17 17.40
C ARG A 255 -9.67 0.48 15.98
N PHE A 256 -10.47 1.25 15.26
CA PHE A 256 -10.23 1.63 13.87
C PHE A 256 -10.50 3.11 13.69
N HIS A 257 -9.78 3.74 12.77
CA HIS A 257 -9.94 5.12 12.37
C HIS A 257 -9.90 5.20 10.83
N PRO A 258 -10.69 6.05 10.17
CA PRO A 258 -10.51 6.30 8.73
C PRO A 258 -9.06 6.72 8.42
N ALA A 259 -8.55 6.47 7.22
CA ALA A 259 -7.22 6.92 6.78
C ALA A 259 -7.19 8.43 6.48
N ASP A 260 -7.60 9.21 7.47
CA ASP A 260 -7.77 10.64 7.43
C ASP A 260 -7.16 11.21 8.72
N PRO A 261 -5.97 11.82 8.66
CA PRO A 261 -5.24 12.15 7.43
C PRO A 261 -4.53 10.93 6.80
N PRO A 262 -4.20 10.97 5.50
CA PRO A 262 -3.41 9.93 4.82
C PRO A 262 -2.04 9.66 5.47
N ASP A 263 -1.50 10.60 6.25
CA ASP A 263 -0.24 10.50 6.98
C ASP A 263 -0.09 9.21 7.81
N PHE A 264 -1.18 8.55 8.24
CA PHE A 264 -1.11 7.23 8.89
C PHE A 264 -0.34 6.20 8.05
N LEU A 265 -0.46 6.27 6.72
CA LEU A 265 0.19 5.34 5.80
C LEU A 265 1.70 5.63 5.63
N ASN A 266 2.22 6.71 6.22
CA ASN A 266 3.65 7.05 6.18
C ASN A 266 4.48 6.39 7.31
N TYR A 267 3.92 5.37 7.98
CA TYR A 267 4.56 4.64 9.07
C TYR A 267 4.57 3.15 8.77
N GLU A 268 5.74 2.54 8.86
CA GLU A 268 5.93 1.11 8.64
C GLU A 268 5.20 0.32 9.73
N GLY A 269 4.63 -0.82 9.35
CA GLY A 269 3.78 -1.62 10.23
C GLY A 269 2.37 -1.06 10.41
N CYS A 270 1.98 -0.01 9.69
CA CYS A 270 0.62 0.52 9.72
C CYS A 270 -0.34 -0.52 9.14
N GLU A 271 -1.09 -1.17 10.03
CA GLU A 271 -2.13 -2.14 9.67
C GLU A 271 -3.42 -1.41 9.28
N PHE A 272 -4.08 -1.87 8.22
CA PHE A 272 -5.36 -1.33 7.78
C PHE A 272 -6.31 -2.40 7.24
N LEU A 273 -7.57 -2.02 7.06
CA LEU A 273 -8.61 -2.82 6.43
C LEU A 273 -9.06 -2.14 5.14
N PHE A 274 -9.13 -2.92 4.07
CA PHE A 274 -9.92 -2.62 2.87
C PHE A 274 -11.28 -3.27 2.97
N ILE A 275 -12.31 -2.44 2.93
CA ILE A 275 -13.70 -2.86 2.90
C ILE A 275 -14.22 -2.51 1.51
N SER A 276 -14.71 -3.50 0.78
CA SER A 276 -15.28 -3.26 -0.55
C SER A 276 -16.43 -2.28 -0.48
N ALA A 277 -16.45 -1.30 -1.40
CA ALA A 277 -17.48 -0.28 -1.47
C ALA A 277 -18.21 -0.33 -2.82
N SER A 278 -17.48 -0.18 -3.94
CA SER A 278 -18.02 -0.24 -5.30
C SER A 278 -16.91 -0.53 -6.33
N ASP A 279 -17.29 -1.03 -7.50
CA ASP A 279 -16.48 -1.04 -8.73
C ASP A 279 -16.95 0.03 -9.75
N ASN A 280 -18.01 0.78 -9.42
CA ASN A 280 -18.47 1.95 -10.16
C ASN A 280 -18.32 3.20 -9.27
N ILE A 281 -17.28 3.98 -9.54
CA ILE A 281 -16.94 5.19 -8.76
C ILE A 281 -17.95 6.31 -9.05
N GLU A 282 -18.43 6.44 -10.29
CA GLU A 282 -19.38 7.49 -10.66
C GLU A 282 -20.71 7.33 -9.92
N GLU A 283 -21.28 6.12 -9.89
CA GLU A 283 -22.56 5.87 -9.22
C GLU A 283 -22.46 6.05 -7.70
N GLU A 284 -21.36 5.62 -7.09
CA GLU A 284 -21.15 5.73 -5.64
C GLU A 284 -20.77 7.16 -5.21
N LEU A 285 -19.79 7.73 -5.91
CA LEU A 285 -19.08 8.94 -5.51
C LEU A 285 -19.43 10.16 -6.34
N GLY A 286 -20.22 10.04 -7.41
CA GLY A 286 -20.55 11.15 -8.32
C GLY A 286 -19.28 11.78 -8.90
N LEU A 287 -18.26 10.95 -9.05
CA LEU A 287 -16.90 11.31 -9.38
C LEU A 287 -16.43 10.35 -10.45
N GLU A 288 -15.97 10.88 -11.56
CA GLU A 288 -15.30 10.10 -12.59
C GLU A 288 -13.79 10.36 -12.48
N LEU A 289 -12.99 9.30 -12.47
CA LEU A 289 -11.55 9.40 -12.64
C LEU A 289 -11.21 9.31 -14.13
N GLN A 290 -10.51 10.32 -14.63
CA GLN A 290 -10.03 10.38 -16.01
C GLN A 290 -8.52 10.26 -16.03
N THR A 291 -8.04 9.29 -16.79
CA THR A 291 -6.63 9.03 -17.05
C THR A 291 -6.17 9.84 -18.26
N GLU A 292 -4.89 10.21 -18.33
CA GLU A 292 -4.35 11.04 -19.42
C GLU A 292 -3.80 10.20 -20.59
N VAL A 293 -3.70 8.88 -20.41
CA VAL A 293 -3.20 7.95 -21.42
C VAL A 293 -4.30 7.64 -22.44
N VAL A 294 -4.13 8.18 -23.65
CA VAL A 294 -5.06 7.97 -24.79
C VAL A 294 -4.71 6.71 -25.58
N GLU A 295 -3.44 6.30 -25.59
CA GLU A 295 -2.94 5.09 -26.23
C GLU A 295 -1.96 4.37 -25.28
N ALA A 296 -2.19 3.08 -25.05
CA ALA A 296 -1.37 2.25 -24.17
C ALA A 296 -0.08 1.81 -24.86
N ASP A 297 0.97 2.64 -24.79
CA ASP A 297 2.33 2.26 -25.19
C ASP A 297 3.20 1.94 -23.96
N GLU A 298 4.12 0.98 -24.09
CA GLU A 298 5.04 0.58 -23.02
C GLU A 298 5.87 1.76 -22.49
N SER A 299 6.18 2.74 -23.36
CA SER A 299 6.91 3.95 -22.99
C SER A 299 6.10 4.91 -22.11
N CYS A 300 4.78 4.75 -22.02
CA CYS A 300 3.93 5.54 -21.13
C CYS A 300 4.00 5.04 -19.69
N SER A 301 4.17 3.74 -19.48
CA SER A 301 4.20 3.11 -18.15
C SER A 301 5.36 3.60 -17.27
N ASP A 302 5.03 4.29 -16.19
CA ASP A 302 5.97 4.67 -15.13
C ASP A 302 6.36 3.45 -14.30
N LEU A 303 5.51 2.42 -14.21
CA LEU A 303 5.87 1.13 -13.63
C LEU A 303 7.04 0.51 -14.39
N ILE A 304 7.00 0.46 -15.72
CA ILE A 304 8.09 -0.11 -16.54
C ILE A 304 9.35 0.74 -16.40
N LYS A 305 9.24 2.08 -16.51
CA LYS A 305 10.40 2.98 -16.33
C LYS A 305 11.05 2.80 -14.95
N THR A 306 10.24 2.58 -13.93
CA THR A 306 10.71 2.54 -12.54
C THR A 306 11.18 1.14 -12.13
N PHE A 307 10.46 0.09 -12.53
CA PHE A 307 10.61 -1.28 -12.03
C PHE A 307 10.82 -2.35 -13.12
N GLY A 308 10.79 -2.01 -14.41
CA GLY A 308 10.77 -2.97 -15.52
C GLY A 308 12.00 -3.88 -15.61
N GLU A 309 13.15 -3.46 -15.08
CA GLU A 309 14.35 -4.30 -14.99
C GLU A 309 14.25 -5.37 -13.89
N THR A 310 13.38 -5.17 -12.88
CA THR A 310 13.30 -6.00 -11.67
C THR A 310 12.06 -6.89 -11.65
N ALA A 311 10.93 -6.40 -12.17
CA ALA A 311 9.68 -7.13 -12.24
C ALA A 311 9.33 -7.44 -13.70
N SER A 312 8.96 -8.69 -13.99
CA SER A 312 8.45 -9.01 -15.33
C SER A 312 7.11 -8.30 -15.57
N THR A 313 6.97 -7.77 -16.78
CA THR A 313 5.92 -6.84 -17.22
C THR A 313 4.86 -7.53 -18.07
N SER A 314 5.00 -8.82 -18.39
CA SER A 314 4.05 -9.52 -19.28
C SER A 314 2.60 -9.50 -18.78
N PRO A 315 2.30 -9.67 -17.47
CA PRO A 315 0.92 -9.54 -16.99
C PRO A 315 0.41 -8.10 -17.01
N LEU A 316 1.29 -7.10 -16.97
CA LEU A 316 0.93 -5.68 -17.07
C LEU A 316 0.62 -5.26 -18.50
N LEU A 317 1.31 -5.83 -19.49
CA LEU A 317 1.29 -5.40 -20.90
C LEU A 317 0.48 -6.29 -21.84
N LYS A 318 0.09 -7.48 -21.39
CA LYS A 318 -0.71 -8.42 -22.19
C LYS A 318 -1.93 -8.94 -21.44
N GLY A 319 -2.02 -8.59 -20.15
CA GLY A 319 -2.97 -9.16 -19.18
C GLY A 319 -3.05 -10.69 -19.17
N THR A 320 -1.98 -11.40 -19.52
CA THR A 320 -1.91 -12.86 -19.38
C THR A 320 -1.01 -13.25 -18.22
N TRP A 321 -1.30 -14.40 -17.61
CA TRP A 321 -0.34 -15.05 -16.73
C TRP A 321 1.01 -15.24 -17.42
N VAL A 322 2.09 -15.26 -16.64
CA VAL A 322 3.40 -15.75 -17.10
C VAL A 322 3.42 -17.23 -16.77
#